data_AF-A0A2V6Q1C2-F1
#
_entry.id   AF-A0A2V6Q1C2-F1
#
_cell.length_a   1.000
_cell.length_b   1.000
_cell.length_c   1.000
_cell.angle_alpha   90.00
_cell.angle_beta   90.00
_cell.angle_gamma   90.00
#
_symmetry.space_group_name_H-M   'P 1'
#
loop_
_entity.id
_entity.type
_entity.pdbx_description
1 polymer ?
#
loop_
_entity_poly.entity_id
_entity_poly.type
_entity_poly.pdbx_seq_one_letter_code
_entity_poly.pdbx_strand_id
1 'polypeptide(L)' 'MTLDPTPPYRVSDFCPACREKFLAVVGWIAPALESALSPAPPEPITTPEDTLRSAGISSERQAMYQRRMSSLLAGRK' A
#
# COMPACT_ATOMS: atom_id res chain seq x y z
N MET A 1 -5.90 -18.59 5.54
CA MET A 1 -4.96 -19.31 6.42
C MET A 1 -3.62 -18.62 6.29
N THR A 2 -3.25 -17.78 7.26
CA THR A 2 -1.91 -17.17 7.30
C THR A 2 -0.94 -18.23 7.79
N LEU A 3 0.05 -18.59 6.98
CA LEU A 3 1.14 -19.47 7.41
C LEU A 3 1.84 -18.77 8.58
N ASP A 4 2.03 -19.47 9.69
CA ASP A 4 2.93 -19.01 10.74
C ASP A 4 4.32 -18.88 10.11
N PRO A 5 4.90 -17.67 10.07
CA PRO A 5 6.18 -17.45 9.40
C PRO A 5 7.36 -18.03 10.19
N THR A 6 7.12 -18.59 11.37
CA THR A 6 8.19 -19.11 12.22
C THR A 6 8.71 -20.44 11.64
N PRO A 7 9.98 -20.50 11.18
CA PRO A 7 10.55 -21.75 10.73
C PRO A 7 10.63 -22.75 11.90
N PRO A 8 10.41 -24.05 11.66
CA PRO A 8 10.40 -25.08 12.70
C PRO A 8 11.78 -25.37 13.30
N TYR A 9 12.84 -24.74 12.78
CA TYR A 9 14.23 -24.91 13.23
C TYR A 9 14.89 -23.55 13.40
N ARG A 10 15.81 -23.47 14.37
CA ARG A 10 16.69 -22.31 14.60
C ARG A 10 18.05 -22.55 13.95
N VAL A 11 18.75 -21.48 13.60
CA VAL A 11 20.10 -21.55 13.01
C VAL A 11 21.11 -22.26 13.94
N SER A 12 20.87 -22.19 15.26
CA SER A 12 21.65 -22.88 16.29
C SER A 12 21.53 -24.41 16.26
N ASP A 13 20.50 -24.95 15.62
CA ASP A 13 20.22 -26.39 15.62
C ASP A 13 21.11 -27.15 14.61
N PHE A 14 21.82 -26.42 13.74
CA PHE A 14 22.70 -26.97 12.72
C PHE A 14 24.12 -27.21 13.23
N CYS A 15 24.76 -28.26 12.70
CA CYS A 15 26.19 -28.51 12.88
C CYS A 15 27.04 -27.31 12.37
N PRO A 16 28.26 -27.06 12.86
CA PRO A 16 29.07 -25.91 12.44
C PRO A 16 29.24 -25.78 10.91
N ALA A 17 29.58 -26.88 10.24
CA ALA A 17 29.74 -26.91 8.78
C ALA A 17 28.40 -26.73 8.02
N CYS A 18 27.29 -27.19 8.63
CA CYS A 18 25.95 -27.05 8.09
C CYS A 18 25.46 -25.59 8.19
N ARG A 19 25.78 -24.94 9.32
CA ARG A 19 25.43 -23.55 9.61
C ARG A 19 26.11 -22.58 8.66
N GLU A 20 27.39 -22.77 8.36
CA GLU A 20 28.10 -21.92 7.39
C GLU A 20 27.47 -21.97 6.00
N LYS A 21 27.13 -23.18 5.51
CA LYS A 21 26.46 -23.35 4.22
C LYS A 21 25.07 -22.70 4.21
N PHE A 22 24.31 -22.88 5.29
CA PHE A 22 22.99 -22.25 5.42
C PHE A 22 23.08 -20.73 5.37
N LEU A 23 23.99 -20.13 6.15
CA LEU A 23 24.18 -18.68 6.18
C LEU A 23 24.65 -18.13 4.83
N ALA A 24 25.50 -18.86 4.11
CA ALA A 24 25.93 -18.47 2.76
C ALA A 24 24.76 -18.42 1.77
N VAL A 25 23.88 -19.43 1.80
CA VAL A 25 22.69 -19.48 0.94
C VAL A 25 21.70 -18.37 1.30
N VAL A 26 21.43 -18.18 2.59
CA VAL A 26 20.53 -17.10 3.05
C VAL A 26 21.09 -15.73 2.66
N GLY A 27 22.39 -15.50 2.86
CA GLY A 27 23.04 -14.24 2.49
C GLY A 27 23.00 -13.97 0.98
N TRP A 28 23.08 -15.01 0.16
CA TRP A 28 22.94 -14.88 -1.30
C TRP A 28 21.51 -14.51 -1.73
N ILE A 29 20.49 -15.03 -1.05
CA ILE A 29 19.08 -14.81 -1.39
C ILE A 29 18.51 -13.54 -0.74
N ALA A 30 19.08 -13.10 0.40
CA ALA A 30 18.57 -11.98 1.19
C ALA A 30 18.29 -10.71 0.36
N PRO A 31 19.19 -10.23 -0.52
CA PRO A 31 18.91 -9.01 -1.30
C PRO A 31 17.71 -9.14 -2.24
N ALA A 32 17.54 -10.32 -2.85
CA ALA A 32 16.40 -10.58 -3.73
C ALA A 32 15.08 -10.64 -2.93
N LEU A 33 15.13 -11.22 -1.73
CA LEU A 33 13.98 -11.30 -0.84
C LEU A 33 13.60 -9.91 -0.30
N GLU A 34 14.58 -9.10 0.12
CA GLU A 34 14.38 -7.72 0.56
C GLU A 34 13.74 -6.88 -0.54
N SER A 35 14.20 -7.01 -1.78
CA SER A 35 13.61 -6.31 -2.92
C SER A 35 12.18 -6.76 -3.22
N ALA A 36 11.89 -8.07 -3.11
CA ALA A 36 10.55 -8.62 -3.37
C ALA A 36 9.54 -8.28 -2.26
N LEU A 37 10.01 -8.16 -1.01
CA LEU A 37 9.21 -7.81 0.15
C LEU A 37 9.17 -6.30 0.42
N SER A 38 9.98 -5.51 -0.27
CA SER A 38 9.96 -4.06 -0.15
C SER A 38 8.56 -3.57 -0.54
N PRO A 39 7.86 -2.86 0.35
CA PRO A 39 6.56 -2.32 0.01
C PRO A 39 6.73 -1.39 -1.20
N ALA A 40 5.91 -1.59 -2.22
CA ALA A 40 5.83 -0.64 -3.32
C ALA A 40 5.60 0.77 -2.74
N PRO A 41 6.23 1.82 -3.30
CA PRO A 41 5.91 3.19 -2.92
C PRO A 41 4.39 3.36 -2.97
N PRO A 42 3.77 3.99 -1.95
CA PRO A 42 2.33 4.20 -1.96
C PRO A 42 1.96 4.92 -3.25
N GLU A 43 1.03 4.36 -4.00
CA GLU A 43 0.52 5.04 -5.19
C GLU A 43 0.03 6.44 -4.78
N PRO A 44 0.30 7.47 -5.59
CA PRO A 44 -0.18 8.81 -5.29
C PRO A 44 -1.70 8.77 -5.15
N ILE A 45 -2.19 9.04 -3.93
CA ILE A 45 -3.63 9.07 -3.64
C ILE A 45 -4.20 10.29 -4.36
N THR A 46 -4.85 10.08 -5.50
CA THR A 46 -5.64 11.13 -6.13
C THR A 46 -6.86 11.39 -5.27
N THR A 47 -6.96 12.59 -4.69
CA THR A 47 -8.15 12.96 -3.93
C THR A 47 -9.30 13.33 -4.87
N PRO A 48 -10.56 13.25 -4.41
CA PRO A 48 -11.69 13.81 -5.15
C PRO A 48 -11.45 15.27 -5.55
N GLU A 49 -10.83 16.07 -4.67
CA GLU A 49 -10.46 17.47 -4.92
C GLU A 49 -9.47 17.62 -6.07
N ASP A 50 -8.48 16.72 -6.18
CA ASP A 50 -7.51 16.72 -7.28
C ASP A 50 -8.19 16.42 -8.61
N THR A 51 -9.13 15.47 -8.61
CA THR A 51 -9.92 15.14 -9.79
C THR A 51 -10.76 16.33 -10.24
N LEU A 52 -11.46 16.99 -9.31
CA LEU A 52 -12.28 18.17 -9.61
C LEU A 52 -11.44 19.34 -10.11
N ARG A 53 -10.26 19.56 -9.51
CA ARG A 53 -9.32 20.59 -9.95
C ARG A 53 -8.81 20.31 -11.36
N SER A 54 -8.46 19.06 -11.67
CA SER A 54 -8.01 18.66 -13.02
C SER A 54 -9.07 18.89 -14.10
N ALA A 55 -10.35 18.74 -13.73
CA ALA A 55 -11.50 19.01 -14.59
C ALA A 55 -11.87 20.51 -14.70
N GLY A 56 -11.09 21.41 -14.06
CA GLY A 56 -11.38 22.84 -14.04
C GLY A 56 -12.60 23.23 -13.20
N ILE A 57 -13.02 22.36 -12.27
CA ILE A 57 -14.18 22.59 -11.41
C ILE A 57 -13.72 23.31 -10.14
N SER A 58 -14.01 24.61 -10.07
CA SER A 58 -13.71 25.43 -8.89
C SER A 58 -14.59 25.08 -7.69
N SER A 59 -14.12 25.42 -6.48
CA SER A 59 -14.91 25.32 -5.24
C SER A 59 -16.20 26.14 -5.32
N GLU A 60 -16.18 27.28 -6.02
CA GLU A 60 -17.37 28.10 -6.28
C GLU A 60 -18.42 27.35 -7.10
N ARG A 61 -18.00 26.67 -8.18
CA ARG A 61 -18.91 25.82 -8.98
C ARG A 61 -19.47 24.67 -8.18
N GLN A 62 -18.65 24.04 -7.33
CA GLN A 62 -19.10 22.96 -6.45
C GLN A 62 -20.15 23.47 -5.45
N ALA A 63 -19.92 24.62 -4.83
CA ALA A 63 -20.86 25.23 -3.89
C ALA A 63 -22.20 25.59 -4.57
N MET A 64 -22.17 26.13 -5.79
CA MET A 64 -23.39 26.39 -6.56
C MET A 64 -24.15 25.10 -6.88
N TYR A 65 -23.44 24.05 -7.31
CA TYR A 65 -24.05 22.76 -7.58
C TYR A 65 -24.69 22.17 -6.32
N GLN A 66 -23.98 22.18 -5.18
CA GLN A 66 -24.52 21.70 -3.90
C GLN A 66 -25.78 22.45 -3.48
N ARG A 67 -25.82 23.78 -3.62
CA ARG A 67 -27.03 24.60 -3.32
C ARG A 67 -28.21 24.26 -4.24
N ARG A 68 -27.93 24.04 -5.53
CA ARG A 68 -28.96 23.65 -6.50
C ARG A 68 -29.52 22.27 -6.17
N MET A 69 -28.64 21.31 -5.91
CA MET A 69 -29.02 19.95 -5.56
C MET A 69 -29.79 19.89 -4.24
N SER A 70 -29.34 20.61 -3.21
CA SER A 70 -30.05 20.65 -1.93
C SER A 70 -31.45 21.26 -2.07
N SER A 71 -31.62 22.27 -2.91
CA SER A 71 -32.94 22.87 -3.20
C SER A 71 -33.86 21.88 -3.93
N LEU A 72 -33.35 21.22 -4.97
CA LEU A 72 -34.08 20.19 -5.72
C LEU A 72 -34.51 19.02 -4.83
N LEU A 73 -33.59 18.50 -4.02
CA LEU A 73 -33.85 17.38 -3.10
C LEU A 73 -34.80 17.78 -1.96
N ALA A 74 -34.80 19.06 -1.56
CA ALA A 74 -35.75 19.60 -0.59
C ALA A 74 -37.12 19.97 -1.21
N GLY A 75 -37.34 19.69 -2.50
CA GLY A 75 -38.60 20.00 -3.19
C GLY A 75 -38.85 21.49 -3.40
N ARG A 76 -37.84 22.34 -3.20
CA ARG A 76 -37.94 23.78 -3.45
C ARG A 76 -37.51 24.06 -4.88
N LYS A 77 -38.46 24.49 -5.73
CA LYS A 77 -38.22 25.03 -7.07
C LYS A 77 -38.09 26.55 -6.99
#